data_AF-A0A7C1IFF8-F1
#
_entry.id   AF-A0A7C1IFF8-F1
#
_cell.length_a   1.000
_cell.length_b   1.000
_cell.length_c   1.000
_cell.angle_alpha   90.00
_cell.angle_beta   90.00
_cell.angle_gamma   90.00
#
_symmetry.space_group_name_H-M   'P 1'
#
loop_
_entity.id
_entity.type
_entity.pdbx_description
1 polymer ?
#
loop_
_entity_poly.entity_id
_entity_poly.type
_entity_poly.pdbx_seq_one_letter_code
_entity_poly.pdbx_strand_id
1 'polypeptide(L)'
;MKNSCILDLQSKEVRIQDPPTRPASYSNLSLVQLLRSGLRPAQIAAQLKVPKTTLQYHLDQLKRLGVVSKCGYGVWEVLAEPPKEVRKTTQVGQDKTDPFRTSSTKNSNFSTVKPDTVRAHAFMLTLKVPKGLRNWTGEMRRRFLLEHGLDFTPLRIAGGGQRIIFKGRKVWLTNPSVILFDRASYFANTSKDSKQLALYKLFQLVRQLERALDADFTERAGRQYRFKVSKQHYALVKNALAEQYDAEGKKLQVRTTKGLWFVIDNSFNLHEAETVHAETADLDNLKVQDFFNSLKEYPITTDFVLRAMNGIQQNQVLFAENIHSHIRAIQDLSFATKELVGLLERSKGHYPRDFMQTSLATLGRCER
;
A
#
# COMPACT_ATOMS: atom_id res chain seq x y z
N MET A 1 -6.45 18.03 23.08
CA MET A 1 -5.56 18.05 21.90
C MET A 1 -6.39 17.64 20.68
N LYS A 2 -6.64 18.56 19.75
CA LYS A 2 -7.42 18.29 18.52
C LYS A 2 -6.46 17.91 17.40
N ASN A 3 -6.48 16.65 16.98
CA ASN A 3 -5.79 16.20 15.76
C ASN A 3 -6.66 16.58 14.56
N SER A 4 -6.36 17.68 13.87
CA SER A 4 -6.99 17.99 12.58
C SER A 4 -6.23 17.27 11.46
N CYS A 5 -6.93 16.36 10.77
CA CYS A 5 -6.44 15.75 9.54
C CYS A 5 -6.79 16.70 8.38
N ILE A 6 -5.78 17.30 7.75
CA ILE A 6 -5.98 18.19 6.59
C ILE A 6 -5.91 17.31 5.33
N LEU A 7 -7.05 17.13 4.67
CA LEU A 7 -7.15 16.53 3.33
C LEU A 7 -6.94 17.64 2.30
N ASP A 8 -5.77 17.66 1.66
CA ASP A 8 -5.44 18.63 0.60
C ASP A 8 -5.64 17.96 -0.77
N LEU A 9 -6.78 18.24 -1.40
CA LEU A 9 -7.11 17.79 -2.75
C LEU A 9 -6.57 18.80 -3.77
N GLN A 10 -5.33 18.61 -4.22
CA GLN A 10 -4.75 19.45 -5.27
C GLN A 10 -4.97 18.84 -6.66
N SER A 11 -5.77 19.51 -7.48
CA SER A 11 -5.81 19.30 -8.93
C SER A 11 -4.56 19.92 -9.57
N LYS A 12 -3.62 19.09 -10.04
CA LYS A 12 -2.40 19.57 -10.71
C LYS A 12 -2.44 19.19 -12.18
N GLU A 13 -2.28 20.19 -13.04
CA GLU A 13 -2.15 20.03 -14.50
C GLU A 13 -1.03 19.06 -14.86
N VAL A 14 -1.37 18.07 -15.69
CA VAL A 14 -0.46 17.06 -16.21
C VAL A 14 0.34 17.68 -17.36
N ARG A 15 1.64 17.93 -17.14
CA ARG A 15 2.57 18.24 -18.24
C ARG A 15 2.69 17.03 -19.16
N ILE A 16 2.32 17.22 -20.42
CA ILE A 16 2.54 16.28 -21.53
C ILE A 16 4.07 16.08 -21.67
N GLN A 17 4.53 14.85 -21.48
CA GLN A 17 5.94 14.48 -21.65
C GLN A 17 6.22 14.17 -23.13
N ASP A 18 7.42 14.54 -23.59
CA ASP A 18 7.94 14.18 -24.91
C ASP A 18 7.92 12.65 -25.13
N PRO A 19 7.67 12.17 -26.37
CA PRO A 19 7.54 10.75 -26.64
C PRO A 19 8.86 10.00 -26.38
N PRO A 20 8.82 8.83 -25.72
CA PRO A 20 10.02 8.06 -25.43
C PRO A 20 10.63 7.47 -26.72
N THR A 21 11.95 7.61 -26.88
CA THR A 21 12.79 6.92 -27.88
C THR A 21 12.99 5.44 -27.56
N ARG A 22 11.89 4.70 -27.32
CA ARG A 22 11.91 3.24 -27.20
C ARG A 22 11.54 2.61 -28.55
N PRO A 23 12.12 1.46 -28.93
CA PRO A 23 11.62 0.70 -30.07
C PRO A 23 10.14 0.38 -29.81
N ALA A 24 9.26 0.84 -30.71
CA ALA A 24 7.83 0.69 -30.59
C ALA A 24 7.48 -0.79 -30.35
N SER A 25 6.77 -1.10 -29.26
CA SER A 25 6.24 -2.45 -29.09
C SER A 25 5.19 -2.66 -30.19
N TYR A 26 5.52 -3.43 -31.21
CA TYR A 26 4.59 -3.73 -32.29
C TYR A 26 3.68 -4.86 -31.85
N SER A 27 2.38 -4.70 -32.11
CA SER A 27 1.38 -5.70 -31.78
C SER A 27 1.26 -6.74 -32.89
N ASN A 28 0.84 -7.96 -32.56
CA ASN A 28 0.47 -8.97 -33.57
C ASN A 28 -0.61 -8.44 -34.54
N LEU A 29 -1.43 -7.48 -34.11
CA LEU A 29 -2.45 -6.84 -34.95
C LEU A 29 -1.82 -5.96 -36.04
N SER A 30 -0.78 -5.20 -35.71
CA SER A 30 -0.01 -4.41 -36.68
C SER A 30 0.64 -5.32 -37.73
N LEU A 31 1.15 -6.49 -37.32
CA LEU A 31 1.72 -7.47 -38.23
C LEU A 31 0.68 -8.01 -39.23
N VAL A 32 -0.52 -8.37 -38.75
CA VAL A 32 -1.61 -8.85 -39.61
C VAL A 32 -2.08 -7.77 -40.58
N GLN A 33 -2.18 -6.51 -40.16
CA GLN A 33 -2.54 -5.39 -41.04
C GLN A 33 -1.50 -5.17 -42.15
N LEU A 34 -0.21 -5.25 -41.83
CA LEU A 34 0.86 -5.09 -42.82
C LEU A 34 0.93 -6.28 -43.79
N LEU A 35 0.59 -7.49 -43.34
CA LEU A 35 0.45 -8.63 -44.24
C LEU A 35 -0.75 -8.46 -45.19
N ARG A 36 -1.88 -7.94 -44.69
CA ARG A 36 -3.06 -7.63 -45.53
C ARG A 36 -2.79 -6.55 -46.56
N SER A 37 -1.89 -5.60 -46.27
CA SER A 37 -1.46 -4.60 -47.24
C SER A 37 -0.47 -5.14 -48.28
N GLY A 38 -0.20 -6.46 -48.29
CA GLY A 38 0.66 -7.12 -49.28
C GLY A 38 2.17 -6.97 -49.01
N LEU A 39 2.58 -6.50 -47.83
CA LEU A 39 4.01 -6.35 -47.52
C LEU A 39 4.66 -7.69 -47.22
N ARG A 40 5.86 -7.89 -47.76
CA ARG A 40 6.67 -9.09 -47.48
C ARG A 40 7.32 -8.99 -46.10
N PRO A 41 7.60 -10.12 -45.41
CA PRO A 41 8.24 -10.10 -44.08
C PRO A 41 9.53 -9.29 -44.01
N ALA A 42 10.34 -9.28 -45.08
CA ALA A 42 11.55 -8.46 -45.12
C ALA A 42 11.27 -6.94 -45.06
N GLN A 43 10.20 -6.50 -45.74
CA GLN A 43 9.76 -5.10 -45.74
C GLN A 43 9.15 -4.73 -44.38
N ILE A 44 8.35 -5.64 -43.81
CA ILE A 44 7.76 -5.46 -42.47
C ILE A 44 8.86 -5.35 -41.41
N ALA A 45 9.88 -6.21 -41.46
CA ALA A 45 11.02 -6.17 -40.54
C ALA A 45 11.76 -4.83 -40.60
N ALA A 46 11.99 -4.31 -41.81
CA ALA A 46 12.63 -3.01 -42.03
C ALA A 46 11.75 -1.85 -41.51
N GLN A 47 10.45 -1.87 -41.82
CA GLN A 47 9.49 -0.83 -41.41
C GLN A 47 9.33 -0.77 -39.89
N LEU A 48 9.27 -1.92 -39.22
CA LEU A 48 9.14 -2.00 -37.77
C LEU A 48 10.50 -1.88 -37.04
N LYS A 49 11.62 -1.82 -37.77
CA LYS A 49 12.99 -1.84 -37.25
C LYS A 49 13.26 -3.02 -36.31
N VAL A 50 12.82 -4.21 -36.71
CA VAL A 50 12.93 -5.44 -35.90
C VAL A 50 13.79 -6.49 -36.60
N PRO A 51 14.58 -7.29 -35.86
CA PRO A 51 15.30 -8.41 -36.46
C PRO A 51 14.36 -9.39 -37.15
N LYS A 52 14.77 -9.92 -38.31
CA LYS A 52 13.99 -10.91 -39.08
C LYS A 52 13.61 -12.14 -38.26
N THR A 53 14.48 -12.58 -37.35
CA THR A 53 14.25 -13.71 -36.44
C THR A 53 13.10 -13.45 -35.47
N THR A 54 13.01 -12.23 -34.92
CA THR A 54 11.91 -11.82 -34.05
C THR A 54 10.59 -11.77 -34.81
N LEU A 55 10.60 -11.23 -36.03
CA LEU A 55 9.40 -11.21 -36.89
C LEU A 55 8.93 -12.64 -37.21
N GLN A 56 9.87 -13.54 -37.53
CA GLN A 56 9.59 -14.94 -37.83
C GLN A 56 8.91 -15.65 -36.65
N TYR A 57 9.39 -15.42 -35.42
CA TYR A 57 8.76 -15.94 -34.20
C TYR A 57 7.27 -15.55 -34.10
N HIS A 58 6.93 -14.29 -34.39
CA HIS A 58 5.53 -13.82 -34.36
C HIS A 58 4.69 -14.42 -35.50
N LEU A 59 5.26 -14.56 -36.69
CA LEU A 59 4.59 -15.22 -37.82
C LEU A 59 4.28 -16.69 -37.51
N ASP A 60 5.21 -17.42 -36.89
CA ASP A 60 5.01 -18.81 -36.50
C ASP A 60 3.98 -18.95 -35.37
N GLN A 61 3.88 -17.96 -34.49
CA GLN A 61 2.83 -17.90 -33.49
C GLN A 61 1.44 -17.68 -34.13
N LEU A 62 1.32 -16.71 -35.04
CA LEU A 62 0.08 -16.46 -35.77
C LEU A 62 -0.32 -17.66 -36.65
N LYS A 63 0.65 -18.38 -37.21
CA LYS A 63 0.43 -19.61 -37.97
C LYS A 63 -0.16 -20.72 -37.11
N ARG A 64 0.41 -20.94 -35.91
CA ARG A 64 -0.11 -21.93 -34.95
C ARG A 64 -1.54 -21.64 -34.50
N LEU A 65 -1.93 -20.36 -34.52
CA LEU A 65 -3.29 -19.91 -34.19
C LEU A 65 -4.25 -19.96 -35.40
N GLY A 66 -3.79 -20.40 -36.57
CA GLY A 66 -4.59 -20.43 -37.79
C GLY A 66 -4.93 -19.04 -38.35
N VAL A 67 -4.25 -17.98 -37.89
CA VAL A 67 -4.51 -16.60 -38.32
C VAL A 67 -3.83 -16.31 -39.66
N VAL A 68 -2.65 -16.90 -39.89
CA VAL A 68 -1.89 -16.75 -41.14
C VAL A 68 -1.39 -18.10 -41.66
N SER A 69 -1.16 -18.21 -42.97
CA SER A 69 -0.54 -19.36 -43.61
C SER A 69 0.63 -18.92 -44.51
N LYS A 70 1.57 -19.83 -44.74
CA LYS A 70 2.73 -19.59 -45.62
C LYS A 70 2.47 -20.24 -46.98
N CYS A 71 2.22 -19.43 -48.00
CA CYS A 71 1.82 -19.90 -49.34
C CYS A 71 3.02 -20.04 -50.29
N GLY A 72 4.21 -19.55 -49.90
CA GLY A 72 5.42 -19.65 -50.70
C GLY A 72 6.66 -19.12 -49.98
N TYR A 73 7.79 -19.05 -50.68
CA TYR A 73 9.02 -18.50 -50.11
C TYR A 73 8.86 -17.00 -49.84
N GLY A 74 8.73 -16.65 -48.55
CA GLY A 74 8.55 -15.27 -48.10
C GLY A 74 7.15 -14.69 -48.35
N VAL A 75 6.16 -15.52 -48.72
CA VAL A 75 4.77 -15.10 -48.95
C VAL A 75 3.87 -15.69 -47.85
N TRP A 76 3.09 -14.82 -47.23
CA TRP A 76 2.16 -15.16 -46.15
C TRP A 76 0.78 -14.59 -46.48
N GLU A 77 -0.25 -15.36 -46.16
CA GLU A 77 -1.66 -15.03 -46.37
C GLU A 77 -2.38 -15.00 -45.02
N VAL A 78 -3.30 -14.05 -44.85
CA VAL A 78 -4.10 -13.92 -43.61
C VAL A 78 -5.40 -14.69 -43.80
N LEU A 79 -5.59 -15.74 -43.01
CA LEU A 79 -6.76 -16.63 -43.10
C LEU A 79 -7.92 -16.18 -42.20
N ALA A 80 -7.64 -15.56 -41.04
CA ALA A 80 -8.65 -15.17 -40.06
C ALA A 80 -8.29 -13.87 -39.32
N GLU A 81 -9.26 -13.29 -38.61
CA GLU A 81 -9.00 -12.22 -37.64
C GLU A 81 -8.32 -12.78 -36.38
N PRO A 82 -7.29 -12.14 -35.81
CA PRO A 82 -6.66 -12.61 -34.59
C PRO A 82 -7.66 -12.58 -33.41
N PRO A 83 -7.79 -13.67 -32.63
CA PRO A 83 -8.67 -13.69 -31.47
C PRO A 83 -8.32 -12.59 -30.46
N LYS A 84 -9.32 -12.11 -29.70
CA LYS A 84 -9.14 -11.02 -28.71
C LYS A 84 -8.00 -11.29 -27.72
N GLU A 85 -7.69 -12.55 -27.47
CA GLU A 85 -6.60 -13.00 -26.59
C GLU A 85 -5.19 -12.71 -27.17
N VAL A 86 -5.04 -12.70 -28.50
CA VAL A 86 -3.79 -12.44 -29.22
C VAL A 86 -3.46 -10.94 -29.29
N ARG A 87 -4.45 -10.08 -28.99
CA ARG A 87 -4.25 -8.63 -28.84
C ARG A 87 -3.41 -8.28 -27.61
N LYS A 88 -3.26 -9.22 -26.66
CA LYS A 88 -2.33 -9.07 -25.54
C LYS A 88 -0.94 -9.49 -26.02
N THR A 89 -0.09 -8.50 -26.23
CA THR A 89 1.29 -8.63 -26.76
C THR A 89 2.01 -9.82 -26.14
N THR A 90 2.38 -10.80 -26.97
CA THR A 90 3.07 -12.00 -26.49
C THR A 90 4.51 -11.65 -26.15
N GLN A 91 4.79 -11.47 -24.87
CA GLN A 91 6.17 -11.40 -24.39
C GLN A 91 6.72 -12.83 -24.34
N VAL A 92 7.76 -13.07 -25.14
CA VAL A 92 8.44 -14.37 -25.26
C VAL A 92 9.02 -14.78 -23.91
N GLY A 93 8.43 -15.81 -23.30
CA GLY A 93 8.92 -16.37 -22.03
C GLY A 93 10.21 -17.15 -22.24
N GLN A 94 11.25 -16.80 -21.50
CA GLN A 94 12.47 -17.60 -21.37
C GLN A 94 12.46 -18.37 -20.04
N ASP A 95 12.65 -19.68 -20.18
CA ASP A 95 13.16 -20.71 -19.26
C ASP A 95 12.74 -20.78 -17.78
N LYS A 96 12.15 -21.94 -17.46
CA LYS A 96 11.81 -22.45 -16.14
C LYS A 96 12.94 -23.33 -15.59
N THR A 97 13.97 -22.76 -14.97
CA THR A 97 14.83 -23.52 -14.04
C THR A 97 15.63 -22.55 -13.17
N ASP A 98 14.99 -21.97 -12.13
CA ASP A 98 15.62 -21.56 -10.87
C ASP A 98 14.52 -20.97 -9.94
N PRO A 99 14.18 -21.60 -8.80
CA PRO A 99 13.14 -21.12 -7.88
C PRO A 99 13.49 -19.79 -7.18
N PHE A 100 14.70 -19.25 -7.38
CA PHE A 100 15.15 -17.98 -6.78
C PHE A 100 15.79 -16.99 -7.77
N ARG A 101 15.69 -17.21 -9.10
CA ARG A 101 16.17 -16.23 -10.09
C ARG A 101 15.35 -14.96 -10.02
N THR A 102 15.93 -13.95 -9.38
CA THR A 102 15.51 -12.56 -9.51
C THR A 102 15.69 -12.14 -10.96
N SER A 103 14.59 -12.08 -11.72
CA SER A 103 14.51 -11.39 -12.99
C SER A 103 14.87 -9.93 -12.75
N SER A 104 16.15 -9.57 -12.90
CA SER A 104 16.53 -8.17 -13.02
C SER A 104 15.90 -7.66 -14.31
N THR A 105 14.85 -6.87 -14.17
CA THR A 105 14.37 -5.90 -15.17
C THR A 105 13.78 -6.42 -16.48
N LYS A 106 13.56 -7.73 -16.66
CA LYS A 106 12.70 -8.26 -17.73
C LYS A 106 11.29 -8.45 -17.17
N ASN A 107 10.39 -7.52 -17.52
CA ASN A 107 8.93 -7.55 -17.38
C ASN A 107 8.40 -8.84 -16.72
N SER A 108 8.44 -8.88 -15.39
CA SER A 108 7.62 -9.84 -14.65
C SER A 108 6.18 -9.57 -15.08
N ASN A 109 5.51 -10.57 -15.64
CA ASN A 109 4.10 -10.47 -16.02
C ASN A 109 3.27 -10.15 -14.76
N PHE A 110 3.12 -8.86 -14.44
CA PHE A 110 2.39 -8.38 -13.27
C PHE A 110 0.91 -8.77 -13.30
N SER A 111 0.42 -9.27 -14.45
CA SER A 111 -0.92 -9.82 -14.60
C SER A 111 -1.22 -10.94 -13.61
N THR A 112 -0.23 -11.74 -13.21
CA THR A 112 -0.41 -12.88 -12.28
C THR A 112 -0.36 -12.51 -10.81
N VAL A 113 -0.08 -11.25 -10.45
CA VAL A 113 -0.08 -10.82 -9.04
C VAL A 113 -1.52 -10.87 -8.52
N LYS A 114 -1.74 -11.60 -7.42
CA LYS A 114 -3.05 -11.69 -6.79
C LYS A 114 -3.45 -10.30 -6.25
N PRO A 115 -4.73 -9.92 -6.32
CA PRO A 115 -5.21 -8.73 -5.62
C PRO A 115 -4.81 -8.76 -4.15
N ASP A 116 -4.58 -7.57 -3.59
CA ASP A 116 -4.23 -7.35 -2.18
C ASP A 116 -2.89 -7.96 -1.72
N THR A 117 -2.08 -8.44 -2.66
CA THR A 117 -0.67 -8.77 -2.40
C THR A 117 0.08 -7.48 -2.06
N VAL A 118 0.96 -7.56 -1.06
CA VAL A 118 1.83 -6.44 -0.70
C VAL A 118 3.06 -6.43 -1.60
N ARG A 119 3.28 -5.29 -2.28
CA ARG A 119 4.53 -4.97 -3.00
C ARG A 119 5.38 -4.03 -2.19
N ALA A 120 6.49 -4.54 -1.66
CA ALA A 120 7.52 -3.72 -1.04
C ALA A 120 8.56 -3.27 -2.07
N HIS A 121 8.94 -1.99 -2.07
CA HIS A 121 9.92 -1.47 -3.02
C HIS A 121 10.60 -0.18 -2.55
N ALA A 122 11.49 0.35 -3.41
CA ALA A 122 12.23 1.60 -3.19
C ALA A 122 13.04 1.62 -1.87
N PHE A 123 13.59 0.46 -1.49
CA PHE A 123 14.36 0.29 -0.27
C PHE A 123 15.66 1.10 -0.32
N MET A 124 15.93 1.82 0.76
CA MET A 124 17.23 2.44 1.01
C MET A 124 17.83 1.88 2.30
N LEU A 125 18.83 1.03 2.15
CA LEU A 125 19.58 0.45 3.26
C LEU A 125 20.80 1.32 3.56
N THR A 126 20.92 1.81 4.79
CA THR A 126 22.12 2.51 5.26
C THR A 126 22.87 1.60 6.20
N LEU A 127 24.01 1.08 5.74
CA LEU A 127 24.97 0.35 6.56
C LEU A 127 25.93 1.32 7.23
N LYS A 128 26.16 1.14 8.52
CA LYS A 128 27.20 1.86 9.24
C LYS A 128 28.55 1.19 8.96
N VAL A 129 29.54 1.99 8.59
CA VAL A 129 30.91 1.50 8.41
C VAL A 129 31.59 1.42 9.79
N PRO A 130 32.28 0.31 10.12
CA PRO A 130 33.00 0.19 11.38
C PRO A 130 34.11 1.25 11.48
N LYS A 131 34.32 1.78 12.70
CA LYS A 131 35.41 2.73 12.95
C LYS A 131 36.75 2.03 12.73
N GLY A 132 37.68 2.70 12.07
CA GLY A 132 39.02 2.17 11.82
C GLY A 132 39.11 1.18 10.66
N LEU A 133 38.07 1.05 9.83
CA LEU A 133 38.17 0.29 8.58
C LEU A 133 39.31 0.88 7.73
N ARG A 134 40.40 0.09 7.61
CA ARG A 134 41.60 0.51 6.89
C ARG A 134 41.23 0.85 5.45
N ASN A 135 41.85 1.89 4.89
CA ASN A 135 41.63 2.34 3.52
C ASN A 135 40.22 2.85 3.21
N TRP A 136 39.36 3.06 4.22
CA TRP A 136 38.01 3.61 4.02
C TRP A 136 37.93 5.14 4.10
N THR A 137 38.99 5.86 3.72
CA THR A 137 38.94 7.34 3.58
C THR A 137 38.47 7.74 2.19
N GLY A 138 37.99 8.98 2.03
CA GLY A 138 37.55 9.50 0.74
C GLY A 138 38.58 9.31 -0.38
N GLU A 139 39.85 9.59 -0.09
CA GLU A 139 40.95 9.49 -1.06
C GLU A 139 41.39 8.04 -1.31
N MET A 140 41.52 7.23 -0.25
CA MET A 140 41.91 5.82 -0.40
C MET A 140 40.86 5.01 -1.16
N ARG A 141 39.57 5.22 -0.88
CA ARG A 141 38.48 4.62 -1.67
C ARG A 141 38.53 5.07 -3.12
N ARG A 142 38.77 6.36 -3.39
CA ARG A 142 38.87 6.88 -4.75
C ARG A 142 40.01 6.19 -5.52
N ARG A 143 41.18 6.08 -4.91
CA ARG A 143 42.34 5.40 -5.48
C ARG A 143 42.02 3.93 -5.78
N PHE A 144 41.46 3.22 -4.82
CA PHE A 144 41.04 1.82 -4.99
C PHE A 144 40.09 1.64 -6.18
N LEU A 145 39.06 2.48 -6.28
CA LEU A 145 38.08 2.42 -7.39
C LEU A 145 38.75 2.65 -8.74
N LEU A 146 39.72 3.58 -8.84
CA LEU A 146 40.48 3.83 -10.06
C LEU A 146 41.38 2.64 -10.43
N GLU A 147 42.12 2.09 -9.47
CA GLU A 147 43.01 0.93 -9.67
C GLU A 147 42.26 -0.33 -10.13
N HIS A 148 41.01 -0.51 -9.67
CA HIS A 148 40.18 -1.65 -10.02
C HIS A 148 39.25 -1.39 -11.22
N GLY A 149 39.38 -0.24 -11.89
CA GLY A 149 38.56 0.12 -13.06
C GLY A 149 37.06 0.22 -12.75
N LEU A 150 36.70 0.65 -11.54
CA LEU A 150 35.31 0.80 -11.11
C LEU A 150 34.84 2.24 -11.36
N ASP A 151 33.87 2.41 -12.27
CA ASP A 151 33.27 3.70 -12.55
C ASP A 151 32.56 4.29 -11.32
N PHE A 152 32.84 5.58 -11.04
CA PHE A 152 32.20 6.30 -9.96
C PHE A 152 31.94 7.77 -10.28
N THR A 153 30.95 8.33 -9.57
CA THR A 153 30.69 9.78 -9.56
C THR A 153 31.06 10.34 -8.18
N PRO A 154 31.92 11.37 -8.07
CA PRO A 154 32.23 12.00 -6.79
C PRO A 154 31.00 12.72 -6.20
N LEU A 155 30.86 12.69 -4.88
CA LEU A 155 29.80 13.38 -4.15
C LEU A 155 30.33 14.66 -3.52
N ARG A 156 29.58 15.76 -3.65
CA ARG A 156 29.90 17.07 -3.06
C ARG A 156 29.42 17.15 -1.61
N ILE A 157 29.98 16.32 -0.74
CA ILE A 157 29.67 16.27 0.71
C ILE A 157 30.94 16.46 1.54
N ALA A 158 30.81 17.00 2.76
CA ALA A 158 31.93 17.14 3.68
C ALA A 158 32.56 15.76 3.99
N GLY A 159 33.89 15.66 3.85
CA GLY A 159 34.63 14.39 3.97
C GLY A 159 34.65 13.53 2.70
N GLY A 160 33.99 13.98 1.62
CA GLY A 160 33.95 13.30 0.33
C GLY A 160 33.06 12.06 0.30
N GLY A 161 32.86 11.52 -0.89
CA GLY A 161 32.10 10.31 -1.11
C GLY A 161 32.06 9.94 -2.60
N GLN A 162 31.67 8.71 -2.88
CA GLN A 162 31.60 8.18 -4.24
C GLN A 162 30.28 7.48 -4.45
N ARG A 163 29.63 7.72 -5.60
CA ARG A 163 28.47 6.95 -6.04
C ARG A 163 28.91 5.99 -7.14
N ILE A 164 28.68 4.70 -6.94
CA ILE A 164 28.90 3.65 -7.93
C ILE A 164 27.57 3.05 -8.37
N ILE A 165 27.59 2.37 -9.52
CA ILE A 165 26.49 1.50 -9.95
C ILE A 165 26.96 0.05 -9.79
N PHE A 166 26.44 -0.65 -8.78
CA PHE A 166 26.80 -2.03 -8.49
C PHE A 166 25.62 -2.95 -8.80
N LYS A 167 25.78 -3.85 -9.77
CA LYS A 167 24.72 -4.79 -10.22
C LYS A 167 23.38 -4.08 -10.49
N GLY A 168 23.45 -2.97 -11.22
CA GLY A 168 22.27 -2.16 -11.59
C GLY A 168 21.67 -1.32 -10.46
N ARG A 169 22.29 -1.27 -9.27
CA ARG A 169 21.80 -0.53 -8.11
C ARG A 169 22.72 0.63 -7.77
N LYS A 170 22.14 1.71 -7.26
CA LYS A 170 22.90 2.88 -6.83
C LYS A 170 23.46 2.61 -5.44
N VAL A 171 24.76 2.77 -5.28
CA VAL A 171 25.45 2.64 -4.00
C VAL A 171 26.25 3.91 -3.74
N TRP A 172 26.04 4.53 -2.58
CA TRP A 172 26.84 5.67 -2.13
C TRP A 172 27.80 5.22 -1.03
N LEU A 173 29.08 5.39 -1.31
CA LEU A 173 30.19 5.10 -0.41
C LEU A 173 30.59 6.41 0.28
N THR A 174 30.35 6.48 1.59
CA THR A 174 30.72 7.62 2.44
C THR A 174 31.63 7.14 3.58
N ASN A 175 32.28 8.06 4.28
CA ASN A 175 33.14 7.70 5.41
C ASN A 175 32.37 6.98 6.54
N PRO A 176 31.20 7.47 7.01
CA PRO A 176 30.48 6.82 8.10
C PRO A 176 29.56 5.67 7.65
N SER A 177 29.24 5.57 6.35
CA SER A 177 28.19 4.67 5.88
C SER A 177 28.30 4.23 4.43
N VAL A 178 27.70 3.09 4.12
CA VAL A 178 27.38 2.64 2.77
C VAL A 178 25.87 2.66 2.60
N ILE A 179 25.38 3.41 1.62
CA ILE A 179 23.95 3.53 1.35
C ILE A 179 23.64 2.78 0.06
N LEU A 180 22.75 1.80 0.12
CA LEU A 180 22.28 1.03 -1.02
C LEU A 180 20.84 1.42 -1.33
N PHE A 181 20.57 1.81 -2.57
CA PHE A 181 19.21 2.06 -3.03
C PHE A 181 18.80 1.00 -4.04
N ASP A 182 17.71 0.30 -3.70
CA ASP A 182 17.16 -0.79 -4.47
C ASP A 182 15.76 -0.45 -4.97
N ARG A 183 15.62 -0.45 -6.30
CA ARG A 183 14.35 -0.21 -6.99
C ARG A 183 13.57 -1.50 -7.25
N ALA A 184 14.12 -2.66 -6.89
CA ALA A 184 13.44 -3.93 -7.07
C ALA A 184 12.11 -3.96 -6.29
N SER A 185 11.16 -4.73 -6.82
CA SER A 185 9.87 -4.99 -6.19
C SER A 185 9.87 -6.37 -5.57
N TYR A 186 9.34 -6.47 -4.36
CA TYR A 186 9.27 -7.68 -3.56
C TYR A 186 7.81 -7.93 -3.20
N PHE A 187 7.24 -9.05 -3.64
CA PHE A 187 5.83 -9.38 -3.44
C PHE A 187 5.68 -10.43 -2.35
N ALA A 188 4.75 -10.22 -1.43
CA ALA A 188 4.35 -11.19 -0.42
C ALA A 188 2.92 -10.92 0.07
N ASN A 189 2.36 -11.82 0.88
CA ASN A 189 1.02 -11.63 1.45
C ASN A 189 1.00 -10.53 2.52
N THR A 190 2.13 -10.27 3.18
CA THR A 190 2.25 -9.26 4.23
C THR A 190 3.44 -8.32 3.99
N SER A 191 3.38 -7.12 4.57
CA SER A 191 4.50 -6.17 4.57
C SER A 191 5.74 -6.72 5.28
N LYS A 192 5.56 -7.51 6.33
CA LYS A 192 6.65 -8.14 7.08
C LYS A 192 7.42 -9.14 6.21
N ASP A 193 6.73 -10.02 5.49
CA ASP A 193 7.37 -11.05 4.67
C ASP A 193 8.10 -10.43 3.47
N SER A 194 7.46 -9.45 2.81
CA SER A 194 8.07 -8.73 1.69
C SER A 194 9.31 -7.93 2.14
N LYS A 195 9.29 -7.34 3.34
CA LYS A 195 10.46 -6.69 3.97
C LYS A 195 11.58 -7.69 4.26
N GLN A 196 11.27 -8.84 4.85
CA GLN A 196 12.27 -9.88 5.12
C GLN A 196 12.95 -10.36 3.84
N LEU A 197 12.17 -10.59 2.78
CA LEU A 197 12.68 -10.97 1.46
C LEU A 197 13.59 -9.88 0.88
N ALA A 198 13.19 -8.62 0.96
CA ALA A 198 13.99 -7.48 0.51
C ALA A 198 15.31 -7.38 1.26
N LEU A 199 15.29 -7.47 2.60
CA LEU A 199 16.48 -7.43 3.44
C LEU A 199 17.43 -8.59 3.16
N TYR A 200 16.92 -9.81 2.98
CA TYR A 200 17.73 -10.97 2.61
C TYR A 200 18.49 -10.72 1.30
N LYS A 201 17.79 -10.25 0.25
CA LYS A 201 18.41 -9.95 -1.05
C LYS A 201 19.40 -8.78 -0.96
N LEU A 202 19.10 -7.76 -0.18
CA LEU A 202 20.03 -6.66 0.09
C LEU A 202 21.29 -7.14 0.80
N PHE A 203 21.21 -7.99 1.82
CA PHE A 203 22.41 -8.54 2.48
C PHE A 203 23.25 -9.43 1.56
N GLN A 204 22.62 -10.18 0.65
CA GLN A 204 23.37 -10.90 -0.39
C GLN A 204 24.15 -9.94 -1.29
N LEU A 205 23.55 -8.81 -1.66
CA LEU A 205 24.22 -7.76 -2.44
C LEU A 205 25.37 -7.13 -1.65
N VAL A 206 25.19 -6.89 -0.35
CA VAL A 206 26.23 -6.34 0.54
C VAL A 206 27.45 -7.25 0.58
N ARG A 207 27.28 -8.57 0.78
CA ARG A 207 28.40 -9.53 0.75
C ARG A 207 29.13 -9.60 -0.59
N GLN A 208 28.42 -9.30 -1.68
CA GLN A 208 29.03 -9.22 -3.00
C GLN A 208 29.79 -7.91 -3.19
N LEU A 209 29.24 -6.82 -2.65
CA LEU A 209 29.87 -5.51 -2.65
C LEU A 209 31.15 -5.50 -1.80
N GLU A 210 31.13 -6.11 -0.62
CA GLU A 210 32.29 -6.29 0.26
C GLU A 210 33.45 -6.95 -0.47
N ARG A 211 33.19 -8.06 -1.18
CA ARG A 211 34.19 -8.74 -2.01
C ARG A 211 34.70 -7.88 -3.16
N ALA A 212 33.83 -7.08 -3.77
CA ALA A 212 34.22 -6.21 -4.87
C ALA A 212 35.03 -4.97 -4.42
N LEU A 213 34.89 -4.58 -3.16
CA LEU A 213 35.56 -3.42 -2.57
C LEU A 213 36.71 -3.79 -1.62
N ASP A 214 37.01 -5.09 -1.49
CA ASP A 214 37.96 -5.64 -0.51
C ASP A 214 37.78 -5.02 0.89
N ALA A 215 36.53 -5.00 1.35
CA ALA A 215 36.12 -4.32 2.58
C ALA A 215 35.14 -5.16 3.40
N ASP A 216 35.22 -5.06 4.73
CA ASP A 216 34.28 -5.68 5.67
C ASP A 216 33.47 -4.59 6.39
N PHE A 217 32.15 -4.56 6.17
CA PHE A 217 31.23 -3.61 6.77
C PHE A 217 30.56 -4.14 8.05
N THR A 218 30.93 -5.32 8.53
CA THR A 218 30.38 -5.88 9.76
C THR A 218 30.99 -5.20 11.01
N GLU A 219 30.18 -5.04 12.05
CA GLU A 219 30.66 -4.82 13.39
C GLU A 219 31.08 -6.19 13.99
N ARG A 220 32.15 -6.19 14.80
CA ARG A 220 32.71 -7.38 15.48
C ARG A 220 33.21 -8.47 14.51
N ALA A 221 34.23 -8.14 13.71
CA ALA A 221 35.02 -9.08 12.91
C ALA A 221 34.19 -10.15 12.19
N GLY A 222 33.28 -9.73 11.30
CA GLY A 222 32.51 -10.62 10.43
C GLY A 222 31.12 -11.03 10.95
N ARG A 223 30.69 -10.61 12.15
CA ARG A 223 29.49 -11.20 12.78
C ARG A 223 28.18 -10.51 12.44
N GLN A 224 28.12 -9.18 12.49
CA GLN A 224 26.83 -8.46 12.42
C GLN A 224 26.92 -7.14 11.68
N TYR A 225 26.01 -6.91 10.74
CA TYR A 225 25.85 -5.58 10.14
C TYR A 225 25.06 -4.66 11.06
N ARG A 226 25.54 -3.44 11.26
CA ARG A 226 24.73 -2.37 11.83
C ARG A 226 24.10 -1.55 10.73
N PHE A 227 22.78 -1.62 10.61
CA PHE A 227 22.05 -1.02 9.50
C PHE A 227 20.78 -0.32 9.96
N LYS A 228 20.26 0.55 9.10
CA LYS A 228 18.90 1.09 9.18
C LYS A 228 18.26 1.09 7.79
N VAL A 229 16.94 0.95 7.74
CA VAL A 229 16.16 1.15 6.50
C VAL A 229 15.70 2.60 6.49
N SER A 230 16.38 3.44 5.72
CA SER A 230 16.13 4.90 5.69
C SER A 230 14.94 5.27 4.78
N LYS A 231 14.56 4.38 3.86
CA LYS A 231 13.40 4.52 2.98
C LYS A 231 12.86 3.14 2.63
N GLN A 232 11.54 3.01 2.64
CA GLN A 232 10.82 1.77 2.31
C GLN A 232 9.38 2.14 1.98
N HIS A 233 8.82 1.47 0.99
CA HIS A 233 7.46 1.68 0.53
C HIS A 233 6.73 0.33 0.50
N TYR A 234 5.45 0.31 0.87
CA TYR A 234 4.61 -0.89 0.83
C TYR A 234 3.27 -0.58 0.20
N ALA A 235 2.98 -1.21 -0.93
CA ALA A 235 1.76 -1.03 -1.70
C ALA A 235 0.86 -2.26 -1.62
N LEU A 236 -0.44 -2.06 -1.37
CA LEU A 236 -1.45 -3.07 -1.69
C LEU A 236 -1.78 -2.98 -3.17
N VAL A 237 -1.51 -4.06 -3.90
CA VAL A 237 -1.64 -4.12 -5.35
C VAL A 237 -3.07 -4.50 -5.74
N LYS A 238 -3.58 -3.88 -6.82
CA LYS A 238 -4.97 -4.01 -7.31
C LYS A 238 -5.98 -3.69 -6.21
N ASN A 239 -5.73 -2.60 -5.50
CA ASN A 239 -6.61 -2.15 -4.44
C ASN A 239 -7.82 -1.42 -5.04
N ALA A 240 -9.03 -1.77 -4.61
CA ALA A 240 -10.27 -1.21 -5.18
C ALA A 240 -10.36 0.33 -5.07
N LEU A 241 -9.87 0.92 -3.98
CA LEU A 241 -9.85 2.38 -3.83
C LEU A 241 -8.86 3.02 -4.82
N ALA A 242 -7.69 2.40 -4.98
CA ALA A 242 -6.71 2.87 -5.96
C ALA A 242 -7.23 2.77 -7.40
N GLU A 243 -7.90 1.67 -7.75
CA GLU A 243 -8.56 1.49 -9.06
C GLU A 243 -9.60 2.58 -9.32
N GLN A 244 -10.42 2.92 -8.32
CA GLN A 244 -11.39 4.00 -8.44
C GLN A 244 -10.72 5.36 -8.68
N TYR A 245 -9.73 5.71 -7.86
CA TYR A 245 -9.03 7.00 -8.01
C TYR A 245 -8.33 7.10 -9.38
N ASP A 246 -7.72 6.02 -9.85
CA ASP A 246 -7.09 5.96 -11.16
C ASP A 246 -8.10 6.11 -12.30
N ALA A 247 -9.27 5.45 -12.20
CA ALA A 247 -10.34 5.57 -13.18
C ALA A 247 -10.91 6.99 -13.26
N GLU A 248 -10.95 7.69 -12.12
CA GLU A 248 -11.37 9.10 -12.03
C GLU A 248 -10.25 10.10 -12.38
N GLY A 249 -9.02 9.62 -12.64
CA GLY A 249 -7.85 10.48 -12.88
C GLY A 249 -7.42 11.31 -11.67
N LYS A 250 -7.82 10.90 -10.46
CA LYS A 250 -7.54 11.59 -9.20
C LYS A 250 -6.34 10.98 -8.50
N LYS A 251 -5.77 11.75 -7.56
CA LYS A 251 -4.70 11.30 -6.67
C LYS A 251 -5.10 11.52 -5.23
N LEU A 252 -4.76 10.57 -4.36
CA LEU A 252 -4.90 10.71 -2.92
C LEU A 252 -3.53 10.80 -2.29
N GLN A 253 -3.29 11.81 -1.46
CA GLN A 253 -2.13 11.90 -0.58
C GLN A 253 -2.62 12.24 0.82
N VAL A 254 -2.23 11.42 1.78
CA VAL A 254 -2.52 11.66 3.20
C VAL A 254 -1.22 12.00 3.90
N ARG A 255 -1.19 13.16 4.53
CA ARG A 255 -0.03 13.68 5.28
C ARG A 255 -0.35 13.72 6.77
N THR A 256 0.66 13.42 7.57
CA THR A 256 0.65 13.60 9.03
C THR A 256 1.60 14.72 9.40
N THR A 257 1.69 15.06 10.68
CA THR A 257 2.72 15.99 11.20
C THR A 257 4.15 15.51 10.93
N LYS A 258 4.34 14.21 10.65
CA LYS A 258 5.64 13.59 10.31
C LYS A 258 5.90 13.53 8.80
N GLY A 259 5.00 14.05 7.96
CA GLY A 259 5.14 14.07 6.50
C GLY A 259 4.17 13.15 5.77
N LEU A 260 4.52 12.77 4.54
CA LEU A 260 3.69 11.91 3.70
C LEU A 260 3.57 10.50 4.31
N TRP A 261 2.35 10.04 4.50
CA TRP A 261 2.05 8.77 5.17
C TRP A 261 1.49 7.74 4.20
N PHE A 262 0.49 8.13 3.41
CA PHE A 262 -0.22 7.26 2.48
C PHE A 262 -0.43 7.96 1.14
N VAL A 263 -0.36 7.22 0.04
CA VAL A 263 -0.57 7.70 -1.31
C VAL A 263 -1.24 6.64 -2.18
N ILE A 264 -2.07 7.08 -3.12
CA ILE A 264 -2.50 6.23 -4.24
C ILE A 264 -1.56 6.50 -5.42
N ASP A 265 -0.91 5.45 -5.90
CA ASP A 265 -0.03 5.48 -7.07
C ASP A 265 -0.43 4.39 -8.07
N ASN A 266 -0.09 4.59 -9.34
CA ASN A 266 -0.34 3.59 -10.38
C ASN A 266 0.93 3.21 -11.12
N SER A 267 1.94 2.80 -10.34
CA SER A 267 3.16 2.27 -10.91
C SER A 267 2.88 0.92 -11.58
N PHE A 268 3.26 0.77 -12.86
CA PHE A 268 3.11 -0.47 -13.63
C PHE A 268 1.66 -0.95 -13.87
N ASN A 269 0.67 -0.05 -13.83
CA ASN A 269 -0.75 -0.41 -13.97
C ASN A 269 -1.19 -1.42 -12.89
N LEU A 270 -0.75 -1.17 -11.65
CA LEU A 270 -0.99 -2.03 -10.50
C LEU A 270 -2.03 -1.48 -9.53
N HIS A 271 -2.49 -0.23 -9.68
CA HIS A 271 -3.51 0.39 -8.82
C HIS A 271 -3.19 0.23 -7.33
N GLU A 272 -2.27 1.05 -6.83
CA GLU A 272 -1.56 0.81 -5.58
C GLU A 272 -1.99 1.76 -4.47
N ALA A 273 -2.40 1.19 -3.34
CA ALA A 273 -2.58 1.90 -2.07
C ALA A 273 -1.29 1.75 -1.24
N GLU A 274 -0.49 2.80 -1.15
CA GLU A 274 0.90 2.75 -0.71
C GLU A 274 1.15 3.52 0.59
N THR A 275 1.82 2.89 1.55
CA THR A 275 2.40 3.55 2.73
C THR A 275 3.88 3.83 2.52
N VAL A 276 4.32 5.04 2.88
CA VAL A 276 5.66 5.56 2.50
C VAL A 276 6.48 6.12 3.67
N HIS A 277 5.96 6.09 4.89
CA HIS A 277 6.67 6.60 6.06
C HIS A 277 7.96 5.79 6.33
N ALA A 278 9.10 6.48 6.44
CA ALA A 278 10.42 5.84 6.49
C ALA A 278 10.57 4.77 7.58
N GLU A 279 9.96 5.01 8.76
CA GLU A 279 10.14 4.14 9.93
C GLU A 279 8.99 3.14 10.12
N THR A 280 7.76 3.53 9.75
CA THR A 280 6.54 2.81 10.14
C THR A 280 5.74 2.27 8.97
N ALA A 281 6.19 2.47 7.71
CA ALA A 281 5.39 2.08 6.55
C ALA A 281 5.00 0.59 6.54
N ASP A 282 5.82 -0.31 7.09
CA ASP A 282 5.49 -1.74 7.21
C ASP A 282 4.33 -1.98 8.18
N LEU A 283 4.36 -1.35 9.36
CA LEU A 283 3.29 -1.43 10.35
C LEU A 283 2.02 -0.72 9.88
N ASP A 284 2.18 0.42 9.22
CA ASP A 284 1.06 1.19 8.68
C ASP A 284 0.38 0.45 7.54
N ASN A 285 1.15 -0.25 6.69
CA ASN A 285 0.59 -1.09 5.62
C ASN A 285 -0.29 -2.20 6.18
N LEU A 286 0.11 -2.83 7.30
CA LEU A 286 -0.70 -3.85 7.95
C LEU A 286 -2.05 -3.28 8.40
N LYS A 287 -2.06 -2.10 9.04
CA LYS A 287 -3.32 -1.43 9.45
C LYS A 287 -4.22 -1.09 8.26
N VAL A 288 -3.61 -0.64 7.16
CA VAL A 288 -4.34 -0.35 5.92
C VAL A 288 -4.91 -1.63 5.33
N GLN A 289 -4.14 -2.72 5.33
CA GLN A 289 -4.58 -4.05 4.88
C GLN A 289 -5.75 -4.55 5.72
N ASP A 290 -5.64 -4.49 7.06
CA ASP A 290 -6.69 -4.89 7.99
C ASP A 290 -7.96 -4.07 7.78
N PHE A 291 -7.83 -2.76 7.57
CA PHE A 291 -8.96 -1.88 7.27
C PHE A 291 -9.67 -2.29 5.97
N PHE A 292 -8.94 -2.49 4.87
CA PHE A 292 -9.55 -2.90 3.60
C PHE A 292 -10.12 -4.31 3.64
N ASN A 293 -9.49 -5.23 4.37
CA ASN A 293 -10.02 -6.58 4.57
C ASN A 293 -11.31 -6.54 5.39
N SER A 294 -11.34 -5.73 6.45
CA SER A 294 -12.55 -5.51 7.26
C SER A 294 -13.68 -4.91 6.42
N LEU A 295 -13.41 -3.92 5.54
CA LEU A 295 -14.42 -3.37 4.64
C LEU A 295 -14.95 -4.38 3.61
N LYS A 296 -14.14 -5.36 3.19
CA LYS A 296 -14.58 -6.42 2.28
C LYS A 296 -15.45 -7.45 3.00
N GLU A 297 -15.08 -7.80 4.22
CA GLU A 297 -15.83 -8.75 5.04
C GLU A 297 -17.15 -8.14 5.56
N TYR A 298 -17.11 -6.85 5.91
CA TYR A 298 -18.24 -6.09 6.42
C TYR A 298 -18.42 -4.78 5.62
N PRO A 299 -19.01 -4.86 4.40
CA PRO A 299 -19.23 -3.68 3.58
C PRO A 299 -20.11 -2.65 4.28
N ILE A 300 -19.54 -1.48 4.60
CA ILE A 300 -20.26 -0.35 5.16
C ILE A 300 -20.86 0.45 4.00
N THR A 301 -22.18 0.35 3.81
CA THR A 301 -22.90 1.15 2.84
C THR A 301 -23.40 2.45 3.47
N THR A 302 -23.60 3.50 2.67
CA THR A 302 -24.23 4.74 3.15
C THR A 302 -25.59 4.48 3.77
N ASP A 303 -26.35 3.56 3.18
CA ASP A 303 -27.65 3.14 3.69
C ASP A 303 -27.56 2.44 5.06
N PHE A 304 -26.55 1.59 5.28
CA PHE A 304 -26.29 1.02 6.60
C PHE A 304 -26.01 2.12 7.65
N VAL A 305 -25.17 3.09 7.32
CA VAL A 305 -24.84 4.21 8.24
C VAL A 305 -26.09 5.04 8.55
N LEU A 306 -26.88 5.39 7.53
CA LEU A 306 -28.13 6.14 7.72
C LEU A 306 -29.14 5.37 8.56
N ARG A 307 -29.31 4.07 8.32
CA ARG A 307 -30.18 3.20 9.14
C ARG A 307 -29.72 3.14 10.60
N ALA A 308 -28.41 3.00 10.84
CA ALA A 308 -27.85 3.00 12.19
C ALA A 308 -28.07 4.34 12.91
N MET A 309 -27.83 5.47 12.22
CA MET A 309 -28.07 6.80 12.77
C MET A 309 -29.55 7.04 13.09
N ASN A 310 -30.45 6.64 12.19
CA ASN A 310 -31.90 6.74 12.40
C ASN A 310 -32.35 5.90 13.60
N GLY A 311 -31.81 4.68 13.77
CA GLY A 311 -32.10 3.85 14.93
C GLY A 311 -31.63 4.48 16.25
N ILE A 312 -30.44 5.08 16.26
CA ILE A 312 -29.95 5.84 17.44
C ILE A 312 -30.87 7.02 17.75
N GLN A 313 -31.28 7.78 16.73
CA GLN A 313 -32.17 8.92 16.91
C GLN A 313 -33.54 8.50 17.44
N GLN A 314 -34.14 7.43 16.90
CA GLN A 314 -35.41 6.89 17.40
C GLN A 314 -35.30 6.44 18.86
N ASN A 315 -34.20 5.79 19.23
CA ASN A 315 -33.95 5.39 20.61
C ASN A 315 -33.84 6.61 21.54
N GLN A 316 -33.18 7.69 21.10
CA GLN A 316 -33.12 8.95 21.86
C GLN A 316 -34.51 9.60 22.05
N VAL A 317 -35.37 9.55 21.02
CA VAL A 317 -36.76 10.03 21.13
C VAL A 317 -37.53 9.20 22.16
N LEU A 318 -37.44 7.87 22.10
CA LEU A 318 -38.09 6.98 23.07
C LEU A 318 -37.60 7.22 24.51
N PHE A 319 -36.30 7.42 24.70
CA PHE A 319 -35.74 7.78 26.02
C PHE A 319 -36.28 9.12 26.51
N ALA A 320 -36.38 10.13 25.65
CA ALA A 320 -36.95 11.42 26.02
C ALA A 320 -38.42 11.29 26.42
N GLU A 321 -39.22 10.52 25.68
CA GLU A 321 -40.62 10.24 26.02
C GLU A 321 -40.76 9.50 27.36
N ASN A 322 -39.93 8.48 27.60
CA ASN A 322 -39.90 7.76 28.87
C ASN A 322 -39.52 8.66 30.05
N ILE A 323 -38.54 9.55 29.87
CA ILE A 323 -38.17 10.54 30.89
C ILE A 323 -39.34 11.47 31.19
N HIS A 324 -40.04 11.99 30.17
CA HIS A 324 -41.22 12.83 30.39
C HIS A 324 -42.34 12.08 31.13
N SER A 325 -42.58 10.81 30.77
CA SER A 325 -43.54 9.96 31.47
C SER A 325 -43.16 9.75 32.94
N HIS A 326 -41.88 9.46 33.24
CA HIS A 326 -41.40 9.32 34.62
C HIS A 326 -41.51 10.63 35.41
N ILE A 327 -41.16 11.77 34.82
CA ILE A 327 -41.32 13.08 35.46
C ILE A 327 -42.79 13.30 35.83
N ARG A 328 -43.72 12.98 34.92
CA ARG A 328 -45.16 13.10 35.19
C ARG A 328 -45.60 12.21 36.35
N ALA A 329 -45.20 10.94 36.37
CA ALA A 329 -45.52 10.02 37.46
C ALA A 329 -44.99 10.50 38.81
N ILE A 330 -43.79 11.10 38.85
CA ILE A 330 -43.21 11.69 40.07
C ILE A 330 -44.03 12.91 40.52
N GLN A 331 -44.46 13.76 39.58
CA GLN A 331 -45.31 14.91 39.87
C GLN A 331 -46.67 14.49 40.44
N ASP A 332 -47.31 13.49 39.84
CA ASP A 332 -48.59 12.95 40.30
C ASP A 332 -48.48 12.36 41.71
N LEU A 333 -47.41 11.58 41.97
CA LEU A 333 -47.14 11.04 43.31
C LEU A 333 -46.89 12.16 44.34
N SER A 334 -46.15 13.21 43.95
CA SER A 334 -45.92 14.37 44.80
C SER A 334 -47.23 15.08 45.14
N PHE A 335 -48.13 15.23 44.17
CA PHE A 335 -49.45 15.81 44.37
C PHE A 335 -50.30 14.96 45.33
N ALA A 336 -50.43 13.66 45.07
CA ALA A 336 -51.19 12.74 45.93
C ALA A 336 -50.66 12.71 47.38
N THR A 337 -49.33 12.75 47.54
CA THR A 337 -48.70 12.81 48.86
C THR A 337 -49.08 14.10 49.61
N LYS A 338 -49.08 15.25 48.92
CA LYS A 338 -49.51 16.54 49.51
C LYS A 338 -50.98 16.51 49.91
N GLU A 339 -51.84 15.93 49.07
CA GLU A 339 -53.27 15.80 49.36
C GLU A 339 -53.51 14.92 50.61
N LEU A 340 -52.82 13.78 50.70
CA LEU A 340 -52.87 12.89 51.86
C LEU A 340 -52.41 13.59 53.13
N VAL A 341 -51.30 14.35 53.08
CA VAL A 341 -50.83 15.15 54.22
C VAL A 341 -51.90 16.16 54.65
N GLY A 342 -52.52 16.88 53.71
CA GLY A 342 -53.59 17.83 54.01
C GLY A 342 -54.86 17.16 54.58
N LEU A 343 -55.19 15.93 54.18
CA LEU A 343 -56.26 15.14 54.80
C LEU A 343 -55.91 14.73 56.24
N LEU A 344 -54.68 14.28 56.48
CA LEU A 344 -54.19 13.93 57.82
C LEU A 344 -54.22 15.14 58.76
N GLU A 345 -53.78 16.31 58.31
CA GLU A 345 -53.83 17.55 59.10
C GLU A 345 -55.28 17.93 59.46
N ARG A 346 -56.22 17.84 58.52
CA ARG A 346 -57.65 18.08 58.79
C ARG A 346 -58.23 17.09 59.80
N SER A 347 -57.86 15.81 59.71
CA SER A 347 -58.32 14.77 60.66
C SER A 347 -57.79 14.99 62.09
N LYS A 348 -56.56 15.52 62.24
CA LYS A 348 -55.99 15.85 63.56
C LYS A 348 -56.80 16.91 64.31
N GLY A 349 -57.46 17.83 63.60
CA GLY A 349 -58.33 18.84 64.19
C GLY A 349 -59.72 18.34 64.60
N HIS A 350 -60.08 17.10 64.25
CA HIS A 350 -61.42 16.52 64.49
C HIS A 350 -61.44 15.39 65.53
N TYR A 351 -60.30 15.07 66.17
CA TYR A 351 -60.33 14.23 67.36
C TYR A 351 -60.87 15.05 68.54
N PRO A 352 -62.04 14.70 69.12
CA PRO A 352 -62.49 15.30 70.36
C PRO A 352 -61.42 15.04 71.42
N ARG A 353 -60.97 16.08 72.13
CA ARG A 353 -60.03 15.93 73.25
C ARG A 353 -60.52 14.89 74.28
N ASP A 354 -61.81 14.61 74.33
CA ASP A 354 -62.43 13.68 75.26
C ASP A 354 -62.15 12.20 74.93
N PHE A 355 -61.83 11.85 73.68
CA PHE A 355 -61.61 10.44 73.29
C PHE A 355 -60.24 9.89 73.76
N MET A 356 -59.23 10.76 73.89
CA MET A 356 -57.93 10.38 74.46
C MET A 356 -57.99 10.20 75.99
N GLN A 357 -58.90 10.89 76.69
CA GLN A 357 -59.06 10.71 78.14
C GLN A 357 -59.82 9.42 78.50
N THR A 358 -60.72 8.92 77.64
CA THR A 358 -61.46 7.68 77.93
C THR A 358 -60.62 6.42 77.70
N SER A 359 -59.69 6.41 76.73
CA SER A 359 -58.87 5.21 76.47
C SER A 359 -57.78 4.99 77.53
N LEU A 360 -57.18 6.07 78.07
CA LEU A 360 -56.22 5.97 79.18
C LEU A 360 -56.88 5.54 80.50
N ALA A 361 -58.16 5.85 80.71
CA ALA A 361 -58.93 5.36 81.86
C ALA A 361 -59.29 3.86 81.77
N THR A 362 -59.30 3.30 80.55
CA THR A 362 -59.65 1.89 80.32
C THR A 362 -58.42 0.98 80.42
N LEU A 363 -57.23 1.46 80.04
CA LEU A 363 -55.96 0.73 80.22
C LEU A 363 -55.48 0.70 81.68
N GLY A 364 -55.94 1.62 82.54
CA GLY A 364 -55.64 1.61 83.98
C GLY A 364 -56.46 0.63 84.83
N ARG A 365 -57.39 -0.15 84.26
CA ARG A 365 -58.19 -1.15 84.98
C ARG A 365 -57.73 -2.61 84.78
N CYS A 366 -56.64 -2.85 84.05
CA CYS A 366 -56.08 -4.19 83.88
C CYS A 366 -54.87 -4.52 84.78
N GLU A 367 -54.53 -3.67 85.76
CA GLU A 367 -53.38 -3.88 86.67
C GLU A 367 -53.76 -4.04 88.16
N ARG A 368 -54.95 -4.56 88.50
CA ARG A 368 -55.22 -5.05 89.87
C ARG A 368 -56.09 -6.30 89.91
#